data_AF-A0A2T3MW78-F1
#
_entry.id   AF-A0A2T3MW78-F1
#
_cell.length_a   1.000
_cell.length_b   1.000
_cell.length_c   1.000
_cell.angle_alpha   90.00
_cell.angle_beta   90.00
_cell.angle_gamma   90.00
#
_symmetry.space_group_name_H-M   'P 1'
#
loop_
_entity.id
_entity.type
_entity.pdbx_description
1 polymer ?
#
loop_
_entity_poly.entity_id
_entity_poly.type
_entity_poly.pdbx_seq_one_letter_code
_entity_poly.pdbx_strand_id
1 'polypeptide(L)' 'MDAEQKMRAKLKMHTDIFEGLCELFNNNHQLALEWLENPKPALSGRTPESFLESDPAMVRSLLQRLKYGDFS' A
#
# COMPACT_ATOMS: atom_id res chain seq x y z
N MET A 1 11.36 15.38 -4.54
CA MET A 1 10.70 14.78 -3.37
C MET A 1 11.13 13.33 -3.29
N ASP A 2 11.68 12.93 -2.16
CA ASP A 2 12.08 11.55 -1.87
C ASP A 2 10.85 10.62 -1.81
N ALA A 3 11.00 9.36 -2.23
CA ALA A 3 9.90 8.38 -2.29
C ALA A 3 9.31 8.10 -0.91
N GLU A 4 10.14 8.06 0.14
CA GLU A 4 9.69 7.91 1.52
C GLU A 4 8.79 9.08 1.91
N GLN A 5 9.20 10.31 1.56
CA GLN A 5 8.49 11.53 1.95
C GLN A 5 7.13 11.63 1.26
N LYS A 6 7.05 11.24 -0.02
CA LYS A 6 5.77 11.13 -0.75
C LYS A 6 4.86 10.08 -0.12
N MET A 7 5.40 8.91 0.18
CA MET A 7 4.65 7.80 0.78
C MET A 7 4.12 8.17 2.17
N ARG A 8 4.95 8.80 3.02
CA ARG A 8 4.53 9.35 4.33
C ARG A 8 3.43 10.40 4.19
N ALA A 9 3.49 11.25 3.16
CA ALA A 9 2.45 12.25 2.93
C ALA A 9 1.10 11.59 2.57
N LYS A 10 1.10 10.60 1.66
CA LYS A 10 -0.10 9.85 1.26
C LYS A 10 -0.67 8.99 2.39
N LEU A 11 0.18 8.44 3.24
CA LEU A 11 -0.20 7.53 4.33
C LEU A 11 -0.20 8.20 5.71
N LYS A 12 -0.28 9.53 5.77
CA LYS A 12 -0.20 10.29 7.03
C LYS A 12 -1.25 9.84 8.07
N MET A 13 -2.43 9.42 7.61
CA MET A 13 -3.51 8.93 8.48
C MET A 13 -3.56 7.40 8.60
N HIS A 14 -2.64 6.69 7.94
CA HIS A 14 -2.60 5.23 7.84
C HIS A 14 -1.18 4.71 8.08
N THR A 15 -0.63 4.99 9.26
CA THR A 15 0.74 4.58 9.63
C THR A 15 0.94 3.07 9.60
N ASP A 16 -0.11 2.30 9.88
CA ASP A 16 -0.10 0.84 9.80
C ASP A 16 0.08 0.32 8.36
N ILE A 17 -0.51 1.00 7.38
CA ILE A 17 -0.33 0.71 5.95
C ILE A 17 1.11 1.06 5.51
N PHE A 18 1.65 2.18 6.03
CA PHE A 18 3.03 2.59 5.77
C PHE A 18 4.02 1.52 6.28
N GLU A 19 3.88 1.12 7.54
CA GLU A 19 4.72 0.08 8.15
C GLU A 19 4.60 -1.25 7.42
N GLY A 20 3.37 -1.68 7.10
CA GLY A 20 3.15 -2.92 6.35
C GLY A 20 3.80 -2.92 4.97
N LEU A 21 3.80 -1.79 4.27
CA LEU A 21 4.49 -1.63 2.98
C LEU A 21 6.01 -1.63 3.14
N CYS A 22 6.54 -0.93 4.14
CA CYS A 22 7.98 -0.96 4.44
C CYS A 22 8.45 -2.38 4.77
N GLU A 23 7.68 -3.15 5.54
CA GLU A 23 8.00 -4.56 5.81
C GLU A 23 7.93 -5.41 4.54
N LEU A 24 6.86 -5.28 3.75
CA LEU A 24 6.65 -6.08 2.53
C LEU A 24 7.75 -5.85 1.48
N PHE A 25 8.23 -4.62 1.36
CA PHE A 25 9.22 -4.20 0.36
C PHE A 25 10.63 -4.00 0.94
N ASN A 26 10.93 -4.50 2.14
CA ASN A 26 12.26 -4.38 2.78
C ASN A 26 12.79 -2.93 2.84
N ASN A 27 11.94 -1.99 3.24
CA ASN A 27 12.19 -0.53 3.26
C ASN A 27 12.52 0.08 1.89
N ASN A 28 12.22 -0.61 0.79
CA ASN A 28 12.29 -0.04 -0.54
C ASN A 28 11.06 0.86 -0.79
N HIS A 29 11.17 2.12 -0.36
CA HIS A 29 10.11 3.11 -0.50
C HIS A 29 9.71 3.38 -1.95
N GLN A 30 10.61 3.20 -2.91
CA GLN A 30 10.31 3.37 -4.34
C GLN A 30 9.33 2.28 -4.81
N LEU A 31 9.62 1.01 -4.51
CA LEU A 31 8.73 -0.10 -4.85
C LEU A 31 7.40 -0.04 -4.09
N ALA A 32 7.43 0.37 -2.81
CA ALA A 32 6.21 0.54 -2.03
C ALA A 32 5.30 1.63 -2.59
N LEU A 33 5.88 2.77 -2.98
CA LEU A 33 5.16 3.87 -3.63
C LEU A 33 4.61 3.44 -4.99
N GLU A 34 5.43 2.79 -5.82
CA GLU A 34 4.97 2.23 -7.10
C GLU A 34 3.85 1.22 -6.89
N TRP A 35 3.92 0.39 -5.85
CA TRP A 35 2.85 -0.54 -5.55
C TRP A 35 1.55 0.20 -5.23
N LEU A 36 1.63 1.30 -4.46
CA LEU A 36 0.48 2.12 -4.05
C LEU A 36 -0.16 2.88 -5.24
N GLU A 37 0.66 3.35 -6.17
CA GLU A 37 0.27 4.15 -7.32
C GLU A 37 -0.15 3.30 -8.53
N ASN A 38 0.21 2.01 -8.56
CA ASN A 38 -0.14 1.11 -9.65
C ASN A 38 -1.47 0.36 -9.42
N PRO A 39 -2.32 0.24 -10.46
CA PRO A 39 -3.52 -0.57 -10.43
C PRO A 39 -3.29 -2.00 -9.94
N LYS A 40 -4.22 -2.54 -9.13
CA LYS A 40 -4.19 -3.94 -8.73
C LYS A 40 -5.40 -4.69 -9.29
N PRO A 41 -5.22 -5.89 -9.86
CA PRO A 41 -6.34 -6.75 -10.26
C PRO A 41 -7.30 -7.05 -9.10
N ALA A 42 -6.75 -7.24 -7.89
CA ALA A 42 -7.54 -7.45 -6.66
C ALA A 42 -8.44 -6.26 -6.28
N LEU A 43 -8.17 -5.08 -6.84
CA LEU A 43 -8.94 -3.85 -6.64
C LEU A 43 -9.70 -3.45 -7.91
N SER A 44 -10.04 -4.43 -8.76
CA SER A 44 -10.75 -4.21 -10.03
C SER A 44 -10.05 -3.20 -10.95
N GLY A 45 -8.72 -3.18 -10.95
CA GLY A 45 -7.92 -2.27 -11.79
C GLY A 45 -7.79 -0.84 -11.25
N ARG A 46 -8.19 -0.61 -9.99
CA ARG A 46 -7.92 0.65 -9.28
C ARG A 46 -6.63 0.59 -8.46
N THR A 47 -6.10 1.75 -8.11
CA THR A 47 -4.86 1.87 -7.33
C THR A 47 -5.17 1.76 -5.83
N PRO A 48 -4.30 1.12 -5.02
CA PRO A 48 -4.44 1.12 -3.57
C PRO A 48 -4.59 2.52 -2.98
N GLU A 49 -3.88 3.50 -3.57
CA GLU A 49 -4.02 4.91 -3.18
C GLU A 49 -5.47 5.41 -3.24
N SER A 50 -6.23 5.07 -4.28
CA SER A 50 -7.62 5.52 -4.43
C SER A 50 -8.57 5.01 -3.35
N PHE A 51 -8.19 3.94 -2.65
CA PHE A 51 -8.96 3.38 -1.55
C PHE A 51 -8.54 3.93 -0.19
N LEU A 52 -7.43 4.67 -0.07
CA LEU A 52 -7.01 5.22 1.22
C LEU A 52 -8.07 6.16 1.81
N GLU A 53 -8.74 6.96 0.98
CA GLU A 53 -9.81 7.88 1.43
C GLU A 53 -11.18 7.20 1.59
N SER A 54 -11.47 6.19 0.77
CA SER A 54 -12.82 5.60 0.69
C SER A 54 -12.98 4.30 1.48
N ASP A 55 -12.00 3.40 1.42
CA ASP A 55 -11.98 2.13 2.14
C ASP A 55 -10.54 1.66 2.41
N PRO A 56 -9.86 2.25 3.42
CA PRO A 56 -8.50 1.85 3.78
C PRO A 56 -8.43 0.43 4.33
N ALA A 57 -9.55 -0.15 4.81
CA ALA A 57 -9.59 -1.53 5.29
C ALA A 57 -9.34 -2.53 4.16
N MET A 58 -9.76 -2.21 2.93
CA MET A 58 -9.46 -3.01 1.75
C MET A 58 -7.95 -3.07 1.46
N VAL A 59 -7.25 -1.92 1.55
CA VAL A 59 -5.80 -1.85 1.36
C VAL A 59 -5.05 -2.64 2.43
N ARG A 60 -5.48 -2.52 3.70
CA ARG A 60 -4.94 -3.30 4.82
C ARG A 60 -5.09 -4.80 4.61
N SER A 61 -6.30 -5.23 4.23
CA SER A 61 -6.60 -6.64 3.97
C SER A 61 -5.74 -7.17 2.83
N LEU A 62 -5.57 -6.40 1.76
CA LEU A 62 -4.70 -6.76 0.64
C LEU A 62 -3.23 -6.90 1.08
N LEU A 63 -2.73 -5.99 1.91
CA LEU A 63 -1.37 -6.07 2.46
C LEU A 63 -1.18 -7.31 3.33
N GLN A 64 -2.15 -7.65 4.18
CA GLN A 64 -2.08 -8.87 4.98
C GLN A 64 -2.04 -10.12 4.09
N ARG A 65 -2.88 -10.19 3.06
CA ARG A 65 -2.86 -11.32 2.11
C ARG A 65 -1.52 -11.45 1.40
N LEU A 66 -0.92 -10.35 0.97
CA LEU A 66 0.41 -10.34 0.36
C LEU A 66 1.50 -10.81 1.34
N LYS A 67 1.41 -10.41 2.61
CA LYS A 67 2.38 -10.80 3.65
C LYS A 67 2.30 -12.28 4.01
N TYR A 68 1.09 -12.84 4.10
CA TYR A 68 0.87 -14.24 4.50
C TYR A 68 0.76 -15.22 3.31
N GLY A 69 0.84 -14.72 2.08
CA GLY A 69 0.68 -15.53 0.88
C GLY A 69 -0.73 -16.10 0.71
N ASP A 70 -1.74 -15.46 1.31
CA ASP A 70 -3.11 -15.96 1.30
C ASP A 70 -3.84 -15.52 0.01
N PHE A 71 -3.58 -16.31 -1.03
CA PHE A 71 -4.27 -16.26 -2.31
C PHE A 71 -5.25 -17.44 -2.43
N SER A 72 -6.09 -17.63 -1.41
CA SER A 72 -7.29 -18.47 -1.53
C SER A 72 -8.29 -17.87 -2.52
#